data_AF-A0AAW9LD00-F1
#
_entry.id   AF-A0AAW9LD00-F1
#
_cell.length_a   1.000
_cell.length_b   1.000
_cell.length_c   1.000
_cell.angle_alpha   90.00
_cell.angle_beta   90.00
_cell.angle_gamma   90.00
#
_symmetry.space_group_name_H-M   'P 1'
#
loop_
_entity.id
_entity.type
_entity.pdbx_description
1 polymer ?
#
loop_
_entity_poly.entity_id
_entity_poly.type
_entity_poly.pdbx_seq_one_letter_code
_entity_poly.pdbx_strand_id
1 'polypeptide(L)'
;MYPVDTLDEYNSGVALNLLGILHDSSDILSEKRGLTKCINLGKTLKSRDLAPEEKARLEYILGNCRASLFRINGNITNWDWESSEREEIIRRFRKALDSKGAEKLSVEELQKSYTNLGNALSNTGRWIEAFDYWRNAIEIDESFLRAKGQIGMSLRSYALHLPEPSEQLVLLQTAHDYLRDTLESGNLHPQMRDTFQKNYHWIHSNVSPYLLDMDIDLNQHSLGSGSEQKYRQWCLKNRLFLNPINDVTTDNKAAKDTLHLPTTNSKNELMKCAGFFNQMKQEYVSARYRFWKGITRRSGHYSDKGVIRMNTDDFPMHSVSVEEIKSGLKTSYSIFDKIASLLDFYFDLGNIPSYQLHFDKVWYKSRSKNNLASEFKNKKNWPLRGLFWLSKDLEFESELTVTESLEPGAEELRKLRNNIEHGHVRVLSNFSKEAEYSNSDCELSHDVFCSELVDSTAKIIHKARAALIYLSLGIYQEEGENVGMASQS
;
A
#
# COMPACT_ATOMS: atom_id res chain seq x y z
N MET A 1 8.83 38.91 5.61
CA MET A 1 7.58 39.52 5.09
C MET A 1 7.34 38.86 3.74
N TYR A 2 6.33 37.99 3.61
CA TYR A 2 6.09 37.21 2.39
C TYR A 2 5.35 38.09 1.36
N PRO A 3 5.98 38.54 0.27
CA PRO A 3 5.46 39.63 -0.57
C PRO A 3 4.27 39.25 -1.46
N VAL A 4 3.90 37.97 -1.53
CA VAL A 4 2.80 37.50 -2.39
C VAL A 4 1.52 37.40 -1.55
N ASP A 5 0.66 38.40 -1.62
CA ASP A 5 -0.65 38.42 -0.94
C ASP A 5 -1.77 37.85 -1.81
N THR A 6 -1.62 37.87 -3.14
CA THR A 6 -2.53 37.27 -4.12
C THR A 6 -1.73 36.59 -5.25
N LEU A 7 -2.36 35.62 -5.93
CA LEU A 7 -1.84 34.97 -7.13
C LEU A 7 -2.48 35.48 -8.43
N ASP A 8 -3.44 36.40 -8.35
CA ASP A 8 -4.32 36.79 -9.49
C ASP A 8 -3.56 37.37 -10.68
N GLU A 9 -2.45 38.06 -10.43
CA GLU A 9 -1.63 38.70 -11.45
C GLU A 9 -0.68 37.72 -12.17
N TYR A 10 -0.55 36.48 -11.67
CA TYR A 10 0.38 35.49 -12.19
C TYR A 10 -0.36 34.39 -12.96
N ASN A 11 0.21 33.95 -14.09
CA ASN A 11 -0.24 32.73 -14.74
C ASN A 11 -0.03 31.50 -13.83
N SER A 12 -0.69 30.39 -14.15
CA SER A 12 -0.70 29.18 -13.31
C SER A 12 0.69 28.63 -13.02
N GLY A 13 1.58 28.55 -14.03
CA GLY A 13 2.95 28.09 -13.85
C GLY A 13 3.78 28.96 -12.89
N VAL A 14 3.73 30.28 -13.05
CA VAL A 14 4.44 31.21 -12.13
C VAL A 14 3.85 31.17 -10.73
N ALA A 15 2.51 31.10 -10.62
CA ALA A 15 1.82 30.98 -9.35
C ALA A 15 2.24 29.71 -8.58
N LEU A 16 2.36 28.56 -9.26
CA LEU A 16 2.85 27.32 -8.66
C LEU A 16 4.29 27.43 -8.16
N ASN A 17 5.17 28.05 -8.93
CA ASN A 17 6.56 28.27 -8.51
C ASN A 17 6.64 29.16 -7.26
N LEU A 18 5.83 30.22 -7.19
CA LEU A 18 5.75 31.08 -6.01
C LEU A 18 5.22 30.33 -4.78
N LEU A 19 4.23 29.44 -4.95
CA LEU A 19 3.76 28.57 -3.88
C LEU A 19 4.84 27.61 -3.40
N GLY A 20 5.60 27.00 -4.32
CA GLY A 20 6.74 26.14 -3.98
C GLY A 20 7.79 26.87 -3.15
N ILE A 21 8.20 28.08 -3.57
CA ILE A 21 9.16 28.92 -2.83
C ILE A 21 8.61 29.30 -1.45
N LEU A 22 7.33 29.67 -1.37
CA LEU A 22 6.67 30.00 -0.11
C LEU A 22 6.65 28.80 0.85
N HIS A 23 6.33 27.61 0.34
CA HIS A 23 6.41 26.37 1.10
C HIS A 23 7.82 26.14 1.62
N ASP A 24 8.83 26.09 0.75
CA ASP A 24 10.20 25.71 1.12
C ASP A 24 10.79 26.70 2.13
N SER A 25 10.58 27.99 1.91
CA SER A 25 11.02 29.05 2.84
C SER A 25 10.36 28.92 4.21
N SER A 26 9.04 28.65 4.22
CA SER A 26 8.30 28.50 5.48
C SER A 26 8.68 27.21 6.20
N ASP A 27 8.97 26.14 5.47
CA ASP A 27 9.38 24.85 6.03
C ASP A 27 10.74 24.94 6.73
N ILE A 28 11.73 25.55 6.06
CA ILE A 28 13.07 25.79 6.59
C ILE A 28 13.01 26.63 7.87
N LEU A 29 12.17 27.67 7.88
CA LEU A 29 11.99 28.59 9.01
C LEU A 29 11.03 28.06 10.09
N SER A 30 10.42 26.89 9.88
CA SER A 30 9.36 26.35 10.75
C SER A 30 8.20 27.34 11.00
N GLU A 31 7.82 28.09 9.96
CA GLU A 31 6.83 29.17 10.01
C GLU A 31 5.42 28.63 9.64
N LYS A 32 4.54 28.48 10.64
CA LYS A 32 3.16 27.98 10.47
C LYS A 32 2.23 28.89 9.65
N ARG A 33 2.29 30.20 9.85
CA ARG A 33 1.53 31.22 9.11
C ARG A 33 1.90 31.24 7.63
N GLY A 34 3.17 31.06 7.27
CA GLY A 34 3.65 30.94 5.90
C GLY A 34 3.08 29.70 5.20
N LEU A 35 3.14 28.54 5.86
CA LEU A 35 2.53 27.29 5.36
C LEU A 35 1.00 27.41 5.23
N THR A 36 0.34 28.04 6.20
CA THR A 36 -1.11 28.29 6.15
C THR A 36 -1.48 29.24 5.01
N LYS A 37 -0.66 30.29 4.77
CA LYS A 37 -0.82 31.20 3.64
C LYS A 37 -0.68 30.44 2.31
N CYS A 38 0.32 29.56 2.19
CA CYS A 38 0.52 28.72 1.01
C CYS A 38 -0.71 27.84 0.73
N ILE A 39 -1.28 27.21 1.75
CA ILE A 39 -2.51 26.39 1.61
C ILE A 39 -3.69 27.24 1.14
N ASN A 40 -3.87 28.43 1.69
CA ASN A 40 -4.98 29.31 1.33
C ASN A 40 -4.86 29.83 -0.11
N LEU A 41 -3.66 30.24 -0.53
CA LEU A 41 -3.39 30.63 -1.92
C LEU A 41 -3.51 29.44 -2.89
N GLY A 42 -3.14 28.23 -2.48
CA GLY A 42 -3.36 27.04 -3.31
C GLY A 42 -4.84 26.70 -3.52
N LYS A 43 -5.72 27.01 -2.54
CA LYS A 43 -7.17 26.87 -2.71
C LYS A 43 -7.73 27.83 -3.75
N THR A 44 -7.23 29.06 -3.81
CA THR A 44 -7.65 30.03 -4.85
C THR A 44 -7.11 29.62 -6.22
N LEU A 45 -5.91 29.05 -6.29
CA LEU A 45 -5.35 28.55 -7.55
C LEU A 45 -6.15 27.36 -8.10
N LYS A 46 -6.68 26.50 -7.22
CA LYS A 46 -7.46 25.31 -7.60
C LYS A 46 -8.75 25.63 -8.37
N SER A 47 -9.30 26.84 -8.25
CA SER A 47 -10.51 27.25 -8.99
C SER A 47 -10.23 27.62 -10.45
N ARG A 48 -8.95 27.71 -10.86
CA ARG A 48 -8.57 27.95 -12.25
C ARG A 48 -8.66 26.68 -13.08
N ASP A 49 -8.73 26.84 -14.39
CA ASP A 49 -8.56 25.73 -15.33
C ASP A 49 -7.07 25.37 -15.44
N LEU A 50 -6.65 24.44 -14.59
CA LEU A 50 -5.28 23.96 -14.52
C LEU A 50 -5.07 22.75 -15.44
N ALA A 51 -3.95 22.74 -16.16
CA ALA A 51 -3.51 21.57 -16.92
C ALA A 51 -3.27 20.37 -15.95
N PRO A 52 -3.35 19.11 -16.41
CA PRO A 52 -3.14 17.93 -15.56
C PRO A 52 -1.84 17.97 -14.73
N GLU A 53 -0.73 18.36 -15.33
CA GLU A 53 0.58 18.54 -14.68
C GLU A 53 0.58 19.65 -13.62
N GLU A 54 -0.15 20.74 -13.85
CA GLU A 54 -0.30 21.84 -12.92
C GLU A 54 -1.14 21.44 -11.71
N LYS A 55 -2.20 20.63 -11.93
CA LYS A 55 -3.00 20.03 -10.86
C LYS A 55 -2.14 19.09 -10.00
N ALA A 56 -1.31 18.26 -10.63
CA ALA A 56 -0.39 17.37 -9.92
C ALA A 56 0.61 18.14 -9.05
N ARG A 57 1.26 19.18 -9.62
CA ARG A 57 2.15 20.09 -8.89
C ARG A 57 1.46 20.78 -7.72
N LEU A 58 0.24 21.27 -7.91
CA LEU A 58 -0.52 21.93 -6.85
C LEU A 58 -0.80 20.98 -5.69
N GLU A 59 -1.28 19.77 -5.97
CA GLU A 59 -1.56 18.78 -4.93
C GLU A 59 -0.29 18.31 -4.22
N TYR A 60 0.84 18.20 -4.94
CA TYR A 60 2.15 17.93 -4.34
C TYR A 60 2.57 19.03 -3.35
N ILE A 61 2.52 20.30 -3.76
CA ILE A 61 2.87 21.46 -2.91
C ILE A 61 1.96 21.50 -1.68
N LEU A 62 0.65 21.35 -1.85
CA LEU A 62 -0.30 21.35 -0.75
C LEU A 62 -0.09 20.17 0.21
N GLY A 63 0.26 18.99 -0.31
CA GLY A 63 0.64 17.82 0.49
C GLY A 63 1.85 18.12 1.36
N ASN A 64 2.89 18.74 0.80
CA ASN A 64 4.07 19.15 1.56
C ASN A 64 3.74 20.19 2.64
N CYS A 65 2.95 21.23 2.33
CA CYS A 65 2.54 22.21 3.34
C CYS A 65 1.83 21.56 4.53
N ARG A 66 0.94 20.59 4.27
CA ARG A 66 0.24 19.85 5.32
C ARG A 66 1.20 18.97 6.13
N ALA A 67 2.10 18.25 5.47
CA ALA A 67 3.11 17.42 6.13
C ALA A 67 4.05 18.25 7.02
N SER A 68 4.47 19.43 6.55
CA SER A 68 5.28 20.38 7.31
C SER A 68 4.55 20.94 8.52
N LEU A 69 3.29 21.36 8.38
CA LEU A 69 2.47 21.80 9.52
C LEU A 69 2.30 20.68 10.54
N PHE A 70 2.02 19.46 10.06
CA PHE A 70 1.87 18.28 10.91
C PHE A 70 3.15 17.99 11.72
N ARG A 71 4.32 18.14 11.08
CA ARG A 71 5.63 18.04 11.73
C ARG A 71 5.84 19.12 12.79
N ILE A 72 5.65 20.40 12.44
CA ILE A 72 5.92 21.54 13.33
C ILE A 72 4.96 21.53 14.53
N ASN A 73 3.76 20.96 14.38
CA ASN A 73 2.82 20.77 15.50
C ASN A 73 3.21 19.62 16.46
N GLY A 74 4.25 18.85 16.17
CA GLY A 74 4.71 17.74 17.02
C GLY A 74 3.90 16.45 16.87
N ASN A 75 3.04 16.33 15.85
CA ASN A 75 2.07 15.24 15.73
C ASN A 75 2.66 13.95 15.10
N ILE A 76 3.89 13.99 14.58
CA ILE A 76 4.52 12.82 13.95
C ILE A 76 4.75 11.69 14.94
N THR A 77 5.18 12.01 16.16
CA THR A 77 5.49 11.04 17.22
C THR A 77 4.24 10.54 17.95
N ASN A 78 3.06 11.03 17.59
CA ASN A 78 1.83 10.58 18.22
C ASN A 78 1.40 9.20 17.68
N TRP A 79 0.99 8.35 18.62
CA TRP A 79 0.43 7.02 18.40
C TRP A 79 -1.06 7.04 18.13
N ASP A 80 -1.65 8.20 17.82
CA ASP A 80 -3.04 8.28 17.35
C ASP A 80 -3.24 7.42 16.09
N TRP A 81 -4.18 6.48 16.17
CA TRP A 81 -4.53 5.63 15.03
C TRP A 81 -5.31 6.43 13.99
N GLU A 82 -6.19 7.33 14.44
CA GLU A 82 -6.97 8.22 13.59
C GLU A 82 -6.32 9.60 13.46
N SER A 83 -6.23 10.11 12.23
CA SER A 83 -5.77 11.48 11.99
C SER A 83 -6.24 11.96 10.62
N SER A 84 -7.16 12.91 10.62
CA SER A 84 -7.66 13.54 9.40
C SER A 84 -6.56 14.29 8.65
N GLU A 85 -5.53 14.80 9.34
CA GLU A 85 -4.38 15.44 8.72
C GLU A 85 -3.54 14.43 7.93
N ARG A 86 -3.27 13.25 8.49
CA ARG A 86 -2.54 12.18 7.79
C ARG A 86 -3.34 11.69 6.57
N GLU A 87 -4.65 11.56 6.70
CA GLU A 87 -5.56 11.27 5.59
C GLU A 87 -5.46 12.32 4.49
N GLU A 88 -5.51 13.61 4.84
CA GLU A 88 -5.38 14.70 3.87
C GLU A 88 -4.00 14.66 3.18
N ILE A 89 -2.91 14.44 3.91
CA ILE A 89 -1.55 14.34 3.35
C ILE A 89 -1.46 13.21 2.32
N ILE A 90 -1.92 12.00 2.69
CA ILE A 90 -1.88 10.82 1.81
C ILE A 90 -2.74 11.06 0.57
N ARG A 91 -3.95 11.60 0.74
CA ARG A 91 -4.87 11.92 -0.36
C ARG A 91 -4.24 12.91 -1.34
N ARG A 92 -3.57 13.95 -0.85
CA ARG A 92 -2.90 14.95 -1.69
C ARG A 92 -1.75 14.35 -2.49
N PHE A 93 -0.87 13.57 -1.85
CA PHE A 93 0.22 12.92 -2.58
C PHE A 93 -0.27 11.87 -3.58
N ARG A 94 -1.39 11.18 -3.31
CA ARG A 94 -2.04 10.33 -4.31
C ARG A 94 -2.61 11.12 -5.48
N LYS A 95 -3.29 12.25 -5.22
CA LYS A 95 -3.78 13.15 -6.27
C LYS A 95 -2.64 13.77 -7.09
N ALA A 96 -1.47 14.00 -6.49
CA ALA A 96 -0.27 14.45 -7.20
C ALA A 96 0.29 13.38 -8.16
N LEU A 97 -0.01 12.11 -7.91
CA LEU A 97 0.39 10.97 -8.73
C LEU A 97 -0.76 10.42 -9.59
N ASP A 98 -1.83 11.20 -9.78
CA ASP A 98 -2.88 10.86 -10.75
C ASP A 98 -2.28 10.70 -12.15
N SER A 99 -2.64 9.64 -12.87
CA SER A 99 -1.94 9.22 -14.09
C SER A 99 -1.87 10.32 -15.15
N LYS A 100 -2.95 11.08 -15.33
CA LYS A 100 -3.01 12.17 -16.33
C LYS A 100 -2.00 13.29 -16.04
N GLY A 101 -1.71 13.56 -14.77
CA GLY A 101 -0.77 14.58 -14.35
C GLY A 101 0.66 14.05 -14.22
N ALA A 102 0.81 12.85 -13.64
CA ALA A 102 2.10 12.23 -13.35
C ALA A 102 2.93 11.98 -14.61
N GLU A 103 2.30 11.55 -15.72
CA GLU A 103 2.97 11.30 -17.00
C GLU A 103 3.68 12.53 -17.60
N LYS A 104 3.31 13.73 -17.15
CA LYS A 104 3.83 15.01 -17.65
C LYS A 104 4.72 15.74 -16.65
N LEU A 105 4.92 15.19 -15.45
CA LEU A 105 5.85 15.74 -14.47
C LEU A 105 7.29 15.53 -14.94
N SER A 106 8.20 16.41 -14.52
CA SER A 106 9.63 16.13 -14.69
C SER A 106 10.06 14.93 -13.84
N VAL A 107 11.18 14.30 -14.20
CA VAL A 107 11.77 13.17 -13.46
C VAL A 107 11.90 13.50 -11.97
N GLU A 108 12.47 14.64 -11.63
CA GLU A 108 12.69 15.04 -10.24
C GLU A 108 11.37 15.22 -9.48
N GLU A 109 10.34 15.81 -10.11
CA GLU A 109 9.02 15.99 -9.51
C GLU A 109 8.33 14.66 -9.24
N LEU A 110 8.45 13.70 -10.17
CA LEU A 110 7.86 12.38 -10.04
C LEU A 110 8.54 11.59 -8.91
N GLN A 111 9.88 11.58 -8.86
CA GLN A 111 10.65 10.92 -7.79
C GLN A 111 10.35 11.50 -6.40
N LYS A 112 10.24 12.83 -6.29
CA LYS A 112 9.85 13.51 -5.07
C LYS A 112 8.42 13.15 -4.63
N SER A 113 7.49 13.08 -5.58
CA SER A 113 6.09 12.74 -5.31
C SER A 113 5.94 11.30 -4.82
N TYR A 114 6.59 10.35 -5.49
CA TYR A 114 6.67 8.96 -5.05
C TYR A 114 7.28 8.83 -3.65
N THR A 115 8.41 9.51 -3.42
CA THR A 115 9.11 9.43 -2.13
C THR A 115 8.28 9.99 -0.99
N ASN A 116 7.56 11.10 -1.21
CA ASN A 116 6.74 11.72 -0.19
C ASN A 116 5.46 10.91 0.10
N LEU A 117 4.87 10.26 -0.90
CA LEU A 117 3.78 9.31 -0.67
C LEU A 117 4.27 8.10 0.15
N GLY A 118 5.43 7.52 -0.21
CA GLY A 118 6.05 6.44 0.56
C GLY A 118 6.30 6.84 2.01
N ASN A 119 6.85 8.03 2.25
CA ASN A 119 7.06 8.55 3.61
C ASN A 119 5.74 8.71 4.37
N ALA A 120 4.69 9.24 3.73
CA ALA A 120 3.37 9.42 4.34
C ALA A 120 2.75 8.07 4.75
N LEU A 121 2.87 7.04 3.91
CA LEU A 121 2.40 5.68 4.19
C LEU A 121 3.23 4.99 5.27
N SER A 122 4.56 5.09 5.21
CA SER A 122 5.43 4.51 6.23
C SER A 122 5.14 5.08 7.62
N ASN A 123 4.84 6.38 7.69
CA ASN A 123 4.47 7.05 8.95
C ASN A 123 3.15 6.57 9.55
N THR A 124 2.32 5.81 8.81
CA THR A 124 1.10 5.16 9.33
C THR A 124 1.29 3.68 9.65
N GLY A 125 2.51 3.14 9.48
CA GLY A 125 2.81 1.71 9.61
C GLY A 125 2.66 0.94 8.30
N ARG A 126 2.37 1.61 7.18
CA ARG A 126 2.20 0.98 5.87
C ARG A 126 3.51 0.93 5.07
N TRP A 127 4.50 0.22 5.59
CA TRP A 127 5.81 0.12 4.95
C TRP A 127 5.85 -0.75 3.70
N ILE A 128 5.02 -1.80 3.59
CA ILE A 128 5.00 -2.70 2.42
C ILE A 128 4.68 -1.89 1.16
N GLU A 129 3.62 -1.09 1.21
CA GLU A 129 3.24 -0.23 0.09
C GLU A 129 4.17 0.98 -0.05
N ALA A 130 4.75 1.48 1.04
CA ALA A 130 5.76 2.53 0.96
C ALA A 130 6.99 2.09 0.14
N PHE A 131 7.42 0.83 0.28
CA PHE A 131 8.52 0.29 -0.52
C PHE A 131 8.22 0.34 -2.02
N ASP A 132 6.99 0.07 -2.44
CA ASP A 132 6.63 0.13 -3.86
C ASP A 132 6.80 1.55 -4.41
N TYR A 133 6.38 2.57 -3.66
CA TYR A 133 6.58 3.97 -4.08
C TYR A 133 8.05 4.40 -4.06
N TRP A 134 8.84 4.02 -3.04
CA TRP A 134 10.26 4.33 -3.05
C TRP A 134 11.01 3.60 -4.17
N ARG A 135 10.61 2.37 -4.50
CA ARG A 135 11.15 1.63 -5.66
C ARG A 135 10.83 2.32 -6.97
N ASN A 136 9.58 2.75 -7.17
CA ASN A 136 9.21 3.54 -8.35
C ASN A 136 10.08 4.81 -8.49
N ALA A 137 10.47 5.45 -7.38
CA ALA A 137 11.36 6.62 -7.43
C ALA A 137 12.78 6.27 -7.90
N ILE A 138 13.36 5.16 -7.41
CA ILE A 138 14.72 4.75 -7.80
C ILE A 138 14.77 4.01 -9.15
N GLU A 139 13.67 3.43 -9.60
CA GLU A 139 13.56 2.83 -10.95
C GLU A 139 13.64 3.88 -12.06
N ILE A 140 13.25 5.13 -11.78
CA ILE A 140 13.41 6.25 -12.73
C ILE A 140 14.90 6.66 -12.83
N ASP A 141 15.57 6.79 -11.69
CA ASP A 141 17.00 7.06 -11.59
C ASP A 141 17.51 6.58 -10.21
N GLU A 142 18.40 5.58 -10.24
CA GLU A 142 18.96 4.94 -9.04
C GLU A 142 19.82 5.88 -8.20
N SER A 143 20.24 7.04 -8.73
CA SER A 143 20.98 8.05 -7.98
C SER A 143 20.11 8.85 -7.00
N PHE A 144 18.79 8.62 -6.96
CA PHE A 144 17.88 9.33 -6.06
C PHE A 144 18.00 8.88 -4.59
N LEU A 145 19.07 9.36 -3.94
CA LEU A 145 19.49 8.99 -2.59
C LEU A 145 18.40 9.11 -1.52
N ARG A 146 17.46 10.04 -1.69
CA ARG A 146 16.36 10.26 -0.73
C ARG A 146 15.50 9.01 -0.58
N ALA A 147 15.14 8.35 -1.69
CA ALA A 147 14.33 7.14 -1.64
C ALA A 147 15.15 5.94 -1.12
N LYS A 148 16.41 5.79 -1.56
CA LYS A 148 17.32 4.74 -1.07
C LYS A 148 17.48 4.76 0.45
N GLY A 149 17.73 5.92 1.04
CA GLY A 149 17.87 6.03 2.50
C GLY A 149 16.57 5.73 3.25
N GLN A 150 15.41 6.10 2.68
CA GLN A 150 14.11 5.75 3.26
C GLN A 150 13.84 4.24 3.22
N ILE A 151 14.23 3.57 2.13
CA ILE A 151 14.18 2.11 2.03
C ILE A 151 15.04 1.48 3.12
N GLY A 152 16.31 1.89 3.23
CA GLY A 152 17.23 1.33 4.22
C GLY A 152 16.75 1.52 5.67
N MET A 153 16.30 2.72 6.04
CA MET A 153 15.73 2.99 7.36
C MET A 153 14.48 2.14 7.63
N SER A 154 13.58 2.03 6.65
CA SER A 154 12.33 1.30 6.79
C SER A 154 12.55 -0.21 6.85
N LEU A 155 13.51 -0.75 6.09
CA LEU A 155 13.91 -2.15 6.16
C LEU A 155 14.48 -2.51 7.54
N ARG A 156 15.30 -1.64 8.13
CA ARG A 156 15.77 -1.82 9.51
C ARG A 156 14.60 -1.89 10.48
N SER A 157 13.60 -1.02 10.33
CA SER A 157 12.41 -1.07 11.20
C SER A 157 11.58 -2.33 10.95
N TYR A 158 11.41 -2.73 9.69
CA TYR A 158 10.64 -3.90 9.29
C TYR A 158 11.27 -5.19 9.83
N ALA A 159 12.60 -5.31 9.77
CA ALA A 159 13.33 -6.45 10.31
C ALA A 159 12.98 -6.72 11.79
N LEU A 160 12.82 -5.69 12.61
CA LEU A 160 12.52 -5.84 14.04
C LEU A 160 11.14 -6.42 14.35
N HIS A 161 10.24 -6.44 13.37
CA HIS A 161 8.94 -7.07 13.52
C HIS A 161 8.94 -8.54 13.08
N LEU A 162 9.97 -9.02 12.38
CA LEU A 162 9.99 -10.39 11.87
C LEU A 162 10.28 -11.40 12.99
N PRO A 163 9.58 -12.54 13.05
CA PRO A 163 9.83 -13.55 14.06
C PRO A 163 11.12 -14.34 13.80
N GLU A 164 11.48 -14.57 12.54
CA GLU A 164 12.57 -15.47 12.16
C GLU A 164 13.93 -14.73 12.05
N PRO A 165 14.93 -15.05 12.90
CA PRO A 165 16.21 -14.34 12.89
C PRO A 165 16.94 -14.38 11.55
N SER A 166 16.78 -15.47 10.78
CA SER A 166 17.40 -15.56 9.45
C SER A 166 16.76 -14.62 8.43
N GLU A 167 15.47 -14.32 8.54
CA GLU A 167 14.78 -13.34 7.72
C GLU A 167 15.12 -11.91 8.18
N GLN A 168 15.20 -11.69 9.50
CA GLN A 168 15.68 -10.43 10.08
C GLN A 168 17.05 -10.04 9.54
N LEU A 169 18.00 -10.98 9.53
CA LEU A 169 19.36 -10.72 9.06
C LEU A 169 19.40 -10.31 7.58
N VAL A 170 18.63 -10.97 6.72
CA VAL A 170 18.55 -10.61 5.28
C VAL A 170 18.05 -9.17 5.10
N LEU A 171 17.00 -8.77 5.84
CA LEU A 171 16.51 -7.39 5.79
C LEU A 171 17.51 -6.39 6.38
N LEU A 172 18.24 -6.76 7.45
CA LEU A 172 19.24 -5.88 8.09
C LEU A 172 20.49 -5.70 7.22
N GLN A 173 20.97 -6.74 6.54
CA GLN A 173 22.02 -6.62 5.53
C GLN A 173 21.57 -5.71 4.38
N THR A 174 20.38 -5.94 3.84
CA THR A 174 19.83 -5.09 2.78
C THR A 174 19.68 -3.64 3.24
N ALA A 175 19.19 -3.43 4.46
CA ALA A 175 19.08 -2.10 5.07
C ALA A 175 20.44 -1.40 5.20
N HIS A 176 21.45 -2.15 5.65
CA HIS A 176 22.82 -1.67 5.77
C HIS A 176 23.37 -1.24 4.41
N ASP A 177 23.21 -2.05 3.37
CA ASP A 177 23.71 -1.74 2.02
C ASP A 177 23.06 -0.46 1.45
N TYR A 178 21.74 -0.32 1.55
CA TYR A 178 21.04 0.90 1.12
C TYR A 178 21.52 2.14 1.89
N LEU A 179 21.72 2.03 3.20
CA LEU A 179 22.18 3.14 4.02
C LEU A 179 23.65 3.48 3.74
N ARG A 180 24.52 2.48 3.57
CA ARG A 180 25.92 2.66 3.20
C ARG A 180 26.04 3.41 1.88
N ASP A 181 25.42 2.89 0.81
CA ASP A 181 25.41 3.53 -0.51
C ASP A 181 24.87 4.97 -0.42
N THR A 182 23.74 5.17 0.28
CA THR A 182 23.14 6.50 0.44
C THR A 182 24.07 7.51 1.13
N LEU A 183 24.83 7.07 2.15
CA LEU A 183 25.70 7.95 2.94
C LEU A 183 27.01 8.27 2.21
N GLU A 184 27.48 7.35 1.35
CA GLU A 184 28.70 7.48 0.53
C GLU A 184 28.46 8.30 -0.75
N SER A 185 27.27 8.18 -1.37
CA SER A 185 27.02 8.58 -2.77
C SER A 185 26.60 10.05 -3.02
N GLY A 186 26.80 10.99 -2.07
CA GLY A 186 26.68 12.43 -2.38
C GLY A 186 26.02 13.33 -1.33
N ASN A 187 25.55 14.51 -1.75
CA ASN A 187 25.02 15.53 -0.84
C ASN A 187 23.55 15.28 -0.48
N LEU A 188 23.30 15.07 0.81
CA LEU A 188 21.97 14.98 1.43
C LEU A 188 21.75 16.23 2.28
N HIS A 189 20.47 16.60 2.46
CA HIS A 189 20.13 17.61 3.46
C HIS A 189 20.64 17.17 4.85
N PRO A 190 21.26 18.04 5.68
CA PRO A 190 21.93 17.62 6.92
C PRO A 190 21.04 16.81 7.87
N GLN A 191 19.78 17.20 8.05
CA GLN A 191 18.83 16.48 8.92
C GLN A 191 18.51 15.07 8.40
N MET A 192 18.45 14.90 7.08
CA MET A 192 18.21 13.60 6.45
C MET A 192 19.44 12.70 6.62
N ARG A 193 20.64 13.26 6.38
CA ARG A 193 21.91 12.57 6.60
C ARG A 193 22.03 12.08 8.05
N ASP A 194 21.76 12.94 9.03
CA ASP A 194 21.78 12.58 10.45
C ASP A 194 20.80 11.42 10.76
N THR A 195 19.59 11.47 10.21
CA THR A 195 18.59 10.40 10.38
C THR A 195 19.07 9.05 9.81
N PHE A 196 19.62 9.04 8.59
CA PHE A 196 20.15 7.82 7.98
C PHE A 196 21.40 7.32 8.72
N GLN A 197 22.28 8.22 9.13
CA GLN A 197 23.48 7.91 9.90
C GLN A 197 23.14 7.27 11.26
N LYS A 198 22.09 7.74 11.95
CA LYS A 198 21.60 7.13 13.20
C LYS A 198 21.14 5.68 12.99
N ASN A 199 20.39 5.41 11.92
CA ASN A 199 19.94 4.05 11.61
C ASN A 199 21.10 3.16 11.19
N TYR A 200 22.04 3.67 10.40
CA TYR A 200 23.25 2.96 10.00
C TYR A 200 24.10 2.57 11.21
N HIS A 201 24.37 3.51 12.12
CA HIS A 201 25.06 3.22 13.38
C HIS A 201 24.30 2.23 14.25
N TRP A 202 22.97 2.33 14.32
CA TRP A 202 22.17 1.36 15.08
C TRP A 202 22.40 -0.06 14.57
N ILE A 203 22.46 -0.27 13.24
CA ILE A 203 22.73 -1.60 12.66
C ILE A 203 24.12 -2.09 13.10
N HIS A 204 25.17 -1.26 12.94
CA HIS A 204 26.54 -1.61 13.35
C HIS A 204 26.68 -1.92 14.84
N SER A 205 25.88 -1.27 15.70
CA SER A 205 25.89 -1.52 17.14
C SER A 205 25.15 -2.80 17.55
N ASN A 206 24.27 -3.34 16.70
CA ASN A 206 23.39 -4.48 17.04
C ASN A 206 23.65 -5.73 16.19
N VAL A 207 24.36 -5.59 15.07
CA VAL A 207 24.70 -6.69 14.16
C VAL A 207 26.22 -6.70 14.00
N SER A 208 26.86 -7.84 14.28
CA SER A 208 28.31 -7.95 14.16
C SER A 208 28.76 -7.72 12.71
N PRO A 209 29.92 -7.09 12.46
CA PRO A 209 30.46 -6.89 11.11
C PRO A 209 30.53 -8.18 10.29
N TYR A 210 30.92 -9.30 10.92
CA TYR A 210 30.94 -10.62 10.26
C TYR A 210 29.59 -11.02 9.66
N LEU A 211 28.48 -10.75 10.36
CA LEU A 211 27.14 -11.04 9.87
C LEU A 211 26.69 -10.05 8.79
N LEU A 212 27.17 -8.81 8.82
CA LEU A 212 26.86 -7.83 7.77
C LEU A 212 27.58 -8.16 6.45
N ASP A 213 28.82 -8.65 6.54
CA ASP A 213 29.65 -9.02 5.38
C ASP A 213 29.46 -10.49 4.93
N MET A 214 28.67 -11.27 5.65
CA MET A 214 28.40 -12.67 5.32
C MET A 214 27.61 -12.79 4.02
N ASP A 215 28.14 -13.53 3.06
CA ASP A 215 27.39 -13.94 1.88
C ASP A 215 26.35 -15.01 2.24
N ILE A 216 25.06 -14.63 2.18
CA ILE A 216 23.95 -15.55 2.45
C ILE A 216 23.46 -16.10 1.12
N ASP A 217 23.74 -17.37 0.84
CA ASP A 217 23.21 -18.03 -0.35
C ASP A 217 21.69 -18.27 -0.24
N LEU A 218 20.93 -17.39 -0.89
CA LEU A 218 19.47 -17.46 -0.98
C LEU A 218 18.97 -18.31 -2.15
N ASN A 219 19.86 -18.91 -2.96
CA ASN A 219 19.50 -19.59 -4.20
C ASN A 219 19.46 -21.13 -4.11
N GLN A 220 19.73 -21.70 -2.93
CA GLN A 220 19.74 -23.16 -2.67
C GLN A 220 18.42 -23.90 -2.89
N HIS A 221 17.32 -23.18 -3.17
CA HIS A 221 16.00 -23.76 -3.32
C HIS A 221 15.62 -23.93 -4.80
N SER A 222 14.98 -25.03 -5.15
CA SER A 222 14.42 -25.22 -6.49
C SER A 222 13.14 -24.42 -6.67
N LEU A 223 12.99 -23.79 -7.84
CA LEU A 223 11.73 -23.19 -8.29
C LEU A 223 10.78 -24.20 -8.97
N GLY A 224 11.13 -25.48 -8.96
CA GLY A 224 10.44 -26.51 -9.73
C GLY A 224 10.84 -26.47 -11.21
N SER A 225 9.94 -26.93 -12.08
CA SER A 225 10.20 -27.01 -13.53
C SER A 225 8.99 -26.59 -14.36
N GLY A 226 9.21 -26.28 -15.64
CA GLY A 226 8.14 -25.99 -16.60
C GLY A 226 7.23 -24.83 -16.17
N SER A 227 5.94 -25.11 -15.99
CA SER A 227 4.95 -24.11 -15.59
C SER A 227 5.11 -23.64 -14.14
N GLU A 228 5.57 -24.51 -13.24
CA GLU A 228 5.79 -24.14 -11.84
C GLU A 228 6.90 -23.09 -11.72
N GLN A 229 8.01 -23.29 -12.41
CA GLN A 229 9.13 -22.35 -12.40
C GLN A 229 8.71 -20.97 -12.90
N LYS A 230 7.99 -20.90 -14.04
CA LYS A 230 7.47 -19.65 -14.59
C LYS A 230 6.52 -18.93 -13.62
N TYR A 231 5.67 -19.69 -12.95
CA TYR A 231 4.77 -19.17 -11.92
C TYR A 231 5.54 -18.59 -10.73
N ARG A 232 6.50 -19.33 -10.17
CA ARG A 232 7.30 -18.86 -9.02
C ARG A 232 8.16 -17.66 -9.37
N GLN A 233 8.79 -17.64 -10.54
CA GLN A 233 9.54 -16.46 -11.03
C GLN A 233 8.64 -15.24 -11.19
N TRP A 234 7.43 -15.41 -11.73
CA TRP A 234 6.46 -14.33 -11.81
C TRP A 234 6.05 -13.84 -10.42
N CYS A 235 5.78 -14.74 -9.47
CA CYS A 235 5.47 -14.35 -8.10
C CYS A 235 6.62 -13.62 -7.41
N LEU A 236 7.87 -14.06 -7.59
CA LEU A 236 9.06 -13.39 -7.06
C LEU A 236 9.18 -11.96 -7.59
N LYS A 237 9.11 -11.80 -8.92
CA LYS A 237 9.22 -10.50 -9.60
C LYS A 237 8.12 -9.53 -9.17
N ASN A 238 6.90 -10.03 -8.96
CA ASN A 238 5.75 -9.22 -8.53
C ASN A 238 5.59 -9.18 -7.00
N ARG A 239 6.54 -9.70 -6.22
CA ARG A 239 6.52 -9.68 -4.75
C ARG A 239 5.23 -10.26 -4.14
N LEU A 240 4.80 -11.41 -4.64
CA LEU A 240 3.52 -12.03 -4.31
C LEU A 240 3.61 -13.21 -3.33
N PHE A 241 4.80 -13.55 -2.82
CA PHE A 241 4.90 -14.55 -1.76
C PHE A 241 4.59 -13.94 -0.39
N LEU A 242 3.86 -14.69 0.46
CA LEU A 242 3.68 -14.38 1.89
C LEU A 242 4.99 -14.71 2.63
N ASN A 243 6.05 -14.00 2.25
CA ASN A 243 7.37 -14.10 2.81
C ASN A 243 8.01 -12.70 2.81
N PRO A 244 8.34 -12.15 3.99
CA PRO A 244 8.97 -10.85 4.14
C PRO A 244 10.24 -10.65 3.31
N ILE A 245 11.07 -11.69 3.10
CA ILE A 245 12.30 -11.52 2.33
C ILE A 245 12.02 -11.31 0.83
N ASN A 246 10.81 -11.62 0.34
CA ASN A 246 10.42 -11.26 -1.03
C ASN A 246 10.24 -9.74 -1.23
N ASP A 247 10.20 -8.95 -0.15
CA ASP A 247 10.24 -7.48 -0.24
C ASP A 247 11.64 -6.92 -0.49
N VAL A 248 12.69 -7.74 -0.37
CA VAL A 248 14.08 -7.32 -0.62
C VAL A 248 14.78 -8.09 -1.73
N THR A 249 14.39 -9.35 -1.98
CA THR A 249 15.04 -10.18 -3.01
C THR A 249 14.04 -10.92 -3.92
N THR A 250 14.54 -11.31 -5.09
CA THR A 250 13.92 -12.25 -6.02
C THR A 250 14.59 -13.63 -6.02
N ASP A 251 15.49 -13.92 -5.09
CA ASP A 251 16.18 -15.20 -4.98
C ASP A 251 15.24 -16.34 -4.56
N ASN A 252 15.66 -17.59 -4.84
CA ASN A 252 14.78 -18.75 -4.73
C ASN A 252 14.25 -19.00 -3.31
N LYS A 253 14.97 -18.64 -2.25
CA LYS A 253 14.51 -18.79 -0.85
C LYS A 253 13.26 -17.96 -0.56
N ALA A 254 13.08 -16.84 -1.26
CA ALA A 254 11.88 -15.99 -1.13
C ALA A 254 10.63 -16.62 -1.78
N ALA A 255 10.78 -17.67 -2.60
CA ALA A 255 9.70 -18.30 -3.36
C ALA A 255 8.83 -19.27 -2.54
N LYS A 256 8.49 -18.89 -1.30
CA LYS A 256 7.72 -19.70 -0.33
C LYS A 256 6.77 -18.81 0.45
N ASP A 257 5.63 -19.36 0.90
CA ASP A 257 4.66 -18.65 1.73
C ASP A 257 4.89 -18.98 3.22
N THR A 258 5.96 -18.43 3.81
CA THR A 258 6.45 -18.76 5.16
C THR A 258 5.63 -18.15 6.29
N LEU A 259 4.89 -17.07 6.04
CA LEU A 259 4.15 -16.32 7.06
C LEU A 259 3.21 -17.18 7.92
N HIS A 260 3.22 -17.04 9.24
CA HIS A 260 2.27 -17.73 10.13
C HIS A 260 1.92 -16.84 11.35
N LEU A 261 0.96 -17.27 12.18
CA LEU A 261 0.73 -16.64 13.48
C LEU A 261 1.69 -17.24 14.54
N PRO A 262 1.91 -16.56 15.68
CA PRO A 262 2.69 -17.12 16.77
C PRO A 262 2.10 -18.45 17.23
N THR A 263 2.96 -19.42 17.51
CA THR A 263 2.54 -20.73 18.05
C THR A 263 2.75 -20.74 19.56
N THR A 264 1.69 -21.01 20.33
CA THR A 264 1.81 -21.35 21.76
C THR A 264 0.94 -22.56 22.08
N ASN A 265 1.48 -23.47 22.90
CA ASN A 265 0.80 -24.67 23.36
C ASN A 265 -0.24 -24.40 24.46
N SER A 266 -0.31 -23.17 25.00
CA SER A 266 -1.15 -22.85 26.16
C SER A 266 -2.42 -22.06 25.83
N LYS A 267 -2.54 -21.44 24.65
CA LYS A 267 -3.71 -20.60 24.28
C LYS A 267 -4.55 -21.26 23.17
N ASN A 268 -5.65 -21.91 23.57
CA ASN A 268 -6.61 -22.51 22.63
C ASN A 268 -7.15 -21.48 21.61
N GLU A 269 -7.40 -20.25 22.03
CA GLU A 269 -7.91 -19.20 21.14
C GLU A 269 -6.91 -18.81 20.05
N LEU A 270 -5.61 -18.70 20.36
CA LEU A 270 -4.59 -18.43 19.35
C LEU A 270 -4.45 -19.59 18.35
N MET A 271 -4.65 -20.83 18.80
CA MET A 271 -4.67 -22.00 17.91
C MET A 271 -5.84 -21.95 16.93
N LYS A 272 -7.03 -21.50 17.38
CA LYS A 272 -8.17 -21.26 16.48
C LYS A 272 -7.88 -20.15 15.48
N CYS A 273 -7.28 -19.04 15.93
CA CYS A 273 -6.81 -17.98 15.03
C CYS A 273 -5.80 -18.50 14.01
N ALA A 274 -4.85 -19.36 14.41
CA ALA A 274 -3.87 -19.96 13.52
C ALA A 274 -4.53 -20.87 12.47
N GLY A 275 -5.53 -21.65 12.86
CA GLY A 275 -6.35 -22.43 11.94
C GLY A 275 -7.07 -21.56 10.90
N PHE A 276 -7.69 -20.46 11.34
CA PHE A 276 -8.37 -19.53 10.44
C PHE A 276 -7.38 -18.78 9.53
N PHE A 277 -6.21 -18.40 10.05
CA PHE A 277 -5.15 -17.78 9.27
C PHE A 277 -4.60 -18.73 8.20
N ASN A 278 -4.44 -20.02 8.50
CA ASN A 278 -4.04 -21.04 7.52
C ASN A 278 -5.03 -21.15 6.35
N GLN A 279 -6.34 -21.07 6.63
CA GLN A 279 -7.35 -21.00 5.58
C GLN A 279 -7.16 -19.75 4.71
N MET A 280 -7.02 -18.57 5.31
CA MET A 280 -6.80 -17.32 4.56
C MET A 280 -5.54 -17.37 3.70
N LYS A 281 -4.44 -17.94 4.22
CA LYS A 281 -3.21 -18.17 3.45
C LYS A 281 -3.48 -19.04 2.22
N GLN A 282 -4.19 -20.16 2.38
CA GLN A 282 -4.47 -21.08 1.28
C GLN A 282 -5.37 -20.43 0.22
N GLU A 283 -6.36 -19.64 0.65
CA GLU A 283 -7.21 -18.87 -0.25
C GLU A 283 -6.41 -17.81 -1.02
N TYR A 284 -5.51 -17.07 -0.34
CA TYR A 284 -4.60 -16.12 -0.98
C TYR A 284 -3.73 -16.77 -2.06
N VAL A 285 -3.05 -17.86 -1.70
CA VAL A 285 -2.16 -18.58 -2.62
C VAL A 285 -2.94 -19.13 -3.82
N SER A 286 -4.17 -19.59 -3.59
CA SER A 286 -5.07 -20.05 -4.65
C SER A 286 -5.50 -18.89 -5.56
N ALA A 287 -5.89 -17.74 -5.00
CA ALA A 287 -6.26 -16.55 -5.76
C ALA A 287 -5.10 -16.03 -6.62
N ARG A 288 -3.88 -15.95 -6.04
CA ARG A 288 -2.64 -15.61 -6.75
C ARG A 288 -2.39 -16.52 -7.94
N TYR A 289 -2.55 -17.84 -7.76
CA TYR A 289 -2.35 -18.81 -8.84
C TYR A 289 -3.42 -18.70 -9.93
N ARG A 290 -4.69 -18.49 -9.56
CA ARG A 290 -5.80 -18.27 -10.52
C ARG A 290 -5.54 -17.03 -11.37
N PHE A 291 -5.11 -15.94 -10.74
CA PHE A 291 -4.75 -14.72 -11.46
C PHE A 291 -3.62 -14.97 -12.47
N TRP A 292 -2.53 -15.62 -12.05
CA TRP A 292 -1.44 -15.99 -12.96
C TRP A 292 -1.91 -16.85 -14.13
N LYS A 293 -2.73 -17.88 -13.88
CA LYS A 293 -3.32 -18.71 -14.95
C LYS A 293 -4.16 -17.88 -15.92
N GLY A 294 -4.96 -16.96 -15.39
CA GLY A 294 -5.84 -16.10 -16.17
C GLY A 294 -5.07 -15.22 -17.15
N ILE A 295 -3.98 -14.59 -16.69
CA ILE A 295 -3.19 -13.66 -17.51
C ILE A 295 -2.16 -14.34 -18.43
N THR A 296 -1.76 -15.57 -18.14
CA THR A 296 -0.72 -16.27 -18.93
C THR A 296 -1.24 -17.26 -19.95
N ARG A 297 -2.52 -17.67 -19.87
CA ARG A 297 -3.09 -18.63 -20.81
C ARG A 297 -3.28 -17.99 -22.19
N ARG A 298 -2.58 -18.54 -23.19
CA ARG A 298 -2.61 -18.06 -24.59
C ARG A 298 -3.55 -18.84 -25.51
N SER A 299 -3.91 -20.07 -25.14
CA SER A 299 -4.76 -20.95 -25.95
C SER A 299 -6.13 -21.13 -25.30
N GLY A 300 -7.16 -21.40 -26.12
CA GLY A 300 -8.49 -21.75 -25.63
C GLY A 300 -8.47 -22.95 -24.68
N HIS A 301 -9.35 -22.94 -23.66
CA HIS A 301 -9.45 -24.04 -22.71
C HIS A 301 -10.54 -25.03 -23.13
N TYR A 302 -10.41 -26.31 -22.79
CA TYR A 302 -11.42 -27.32 -23.16
C TYR A 302 -12.78 -27.05 -22.50
N SER A 303 -12.82 -26.37 -21.35
CA SER A 303 -14.08 -25.93 -20.72
C SER A 303 -14.78 -24.79 -21.47
N ASP A 304 -14.10 -24.12 -22.41
CA ASP A 304 -14.74 -23.15 -23.31
C ASP A 304 -15.35 -23.84 -24.54
N LYS A 305 -14.98 -25.10 -24.83
CA LYS A 305 -15.47 -25.83 -26.01
C LYS A 305 -16.92 -26.25 -25.82
N GLY A 306 -17.74 -26.01 -26.85
CA GLY A 306 -19.16 -26.37 -26.84
C GLY A 306 -20.03 -25.48 -25.95
N VAL A 307 -19.48 -24.40 -25.38
CA VAL A 307 -20.27 -23.39 -24.69
C VAL A 307 -20.94 -22.50 -25.74
N ILE A 308 -22.20 -22.79 -26.05
CA ILE A 308 -23.01 -22.01 -27.00
C ILE A 308 -23.29 -20.64 -26.39
N ARG A 309 -22.96 -19.58 -27.12
CA ARG A 309 -23.20 -18.18 -26.72
C ARG A 309 -23.89 -17.48 -27.87
N MET A 310 -24.92 -16.71 -27.56
CA MET A 310 -25.55 -15.85 -28.56
C MET A 310 -24.61 -14.70 -28.90
N ASN A 311 -24.42 -14.42 -30.18
CA ASN A 311 -23.71 -13.20 -30.58
C ASN A 311 -24.63 -12.01 -30.31
N THR A 312 -24.22 -11.15 -29.39
CA THR A 312 -24.93 -9.94 -28.97
C THR A 312 -24.34 -8.67 -29.60
N ASP A 313 -23.43 -8.82 -30.57
CA ASP A 313 -22.74 -7.74 -31.31
C ASP A 313 -22.01 -6.72 -30.42
N ASP A 314 -21.76 -7.09 -29.16
CA ASP A 314 -21.08 -6.32 -28.12
C ASP A 314 -19.69 -6.88 -27.76
N PHE A 315 -19.31 -7.98 -28.40
CA PHE A 315 -17.98 -8.62 -28.36
C PHE A 315 -17.32 -8.80 -26.95
N PRO A 316 -18.04 -9.21 -25.89
CA PRO A 316 -17.45 -9.47 -24.58
C PRO A 316 -16.51 -10.69 -24.61
N MET A 317 -15.43 -10.60 -23.83
CA MET A 317 -14.48 -11.68 -23.63
C MET A 317 -15.04 -12.73 -22.67
N HIS A 318 -15.56 -13.82 -23.23
CA HIS A 318 -15.98 -14.99 -22.47
C HIS A 318 -14.95 -16.11 -22.56
N SER A 319 -14.23 -16.37 -21.47
CA SER A 319 -13.30 -17.50 -21.37
C SER A 319 -13.05 -17.91 -19.92
N VAL A 320 -12.59 -19.14 -19.73
CA VAL A 320 -12.04 -19.58 -18.43
C VAL A 320 -10.93 -18.65 -17.95
N SER A 321 -10.13 -18.06 -18.84
CA SER A 321 -9.09 -17.12 -18.44
C SER A 321 -9.65 -15.88 -17.74
N VAL A 322 -10.71 -15.29 -18.29
CA VAL A 322 -11.39 -14.13 -17.69
C VAL A 322 -12.01 -14.50 -16.34
N GLU A 323 -12.66 -15.66 -16.25
CA GLU A 323 -13.28 -16.12 -14.99
C GLU A 323 -12.25 -16.47 -13.90
N GLU A 324 -11.04 -16.89 -14.27
CA GLU A 324 -9.94 -17.07 -13.32
C GLU A 324 -9.41 -15.75 -12.77
N ILE A 325 -9.35 -14.68 -13.59
CA ILE A 325 -8.98 -13.34 -13.14
C ILE A 325 -10.04 -12.80 -12.17
N LYS A 326 -11.33 -12.85 -12.55
CA LYS A 326 -12.45 -12.46 -11.69
C LYS A 326 -12.46 -13.24 -10.37
N SER A 327 -12.16 -14.54 -10.43
CA SER A 327 -12.05 -15.40 -9.24
C SER A 327 -10.87 -15.00 -8.35
N GLY A 328 -9.73 -14.66 -8.93
CA GLY A 328 -8.60 -14.08 -8.20
C GLY A 328 -9.01 -12.80 -7.45
N LEU A 329 -9.68 -11.87 -8.12
CA LEU A 329 -10.13 -10.61 -7.52
C LEU A 329 -11.08 -10.84 -6.33
N LYS A 330 -12.17 -11.59 -6.52
CA LYS A 330 -13.18 -11.78 -5.46
C LYS A 330 -12.62 -12.58 -4.27
N THR A 331 -11.83 -13.62 -4.53
CA THR A 331 -11.21 -14.39 -3.43
C THR A 331 -10.24 -13.53 -2.64
N SER A 332 -9.38 -12.75 -3.30
CA SER A 332 -8.47 -11.85 -2.61
C SER A 332 -9.19 -10.73 -1.87
N TYR A 333 -10.30 -10.20 -2.40
CA TYR A 333 -11.12 -9.21 -1.68
C TYR A 333 -11.76 -9.82 -0.42
N SER A 334 -12.25 -11.07 -0.50
CA SER A 334 -12.90 -11.73 0.64
C SER A 334 -11.97 -11.95 1.84
N ILE A 335 -10.65 -11.88 1.65
CA ILE A 335 -9.67 -11.98 2.73
C ILE A 335 -9.83 -10.84 3.74
N PHE A 336 -10.19 -9.63 3.28
CA PHE A 336 -10.33 -8.47 4.19
C PHE A 336 -11.43 -8.69 5.24
N ASP A 337 -12.60 -9.19 4.83
CA ASP A 337 -13.69 -9.47 5.78
C ASP A 337 -13.36 -10.64 6.72
N LYS A 338 -12.55 -11.62 6.25
CA LYS A 338 -12.03 -12.70 7.10
C LYS A 338 -11.01 -12.20 8.12
N ILE A 339 -10.15 -11.25 7.74
CA ILE A 339 -9.26 -10.54 8.67
C ILE A 339 -10.10 -9.83 9.73
N ALA A 340 -11.19 -9.17 9.34
CA ALA A 340 -12.11 -8.52 10.27
C ALA A 340 -12.68 -9.51 11.30
N SER A 341 -13.16 -10.67 10.85
CA SER A 341 -13.65 -11.73 11.74
C SER A 341 -12.57 -12.29 12.66
N LEU A 342 -11.33 -12.44 12.16
CA LEU A 342 -10.22 -12.91 12.98
C LEU A 342 -9.87 -11.88 14.07
N LEU A 343 -9.83 -10.59 13.73
CA LEU A 343 -9.56 -9.51 14.69
C LEU A 343 -10.66 -9.39 15.75
N ASP A 344 -11.93 -9.45 15.33
CA ASP A 344 -13.08 -9.43 16.25
C ASP A 344 -13.01 -10.56 17.28
N PHE A 345 -12.67 -11.76 16.82
CA PHE A 345 -12.48 -12.91 17.69
C PHE A 345 -11.23 -12.80 18.57
N TYR A 346 -10.08 -12.41 18.01
CA TYR A 346 -8.80 -12.37 18.71
C TYR A 346 -8.77 -11.31 19.83
N PHE A 347 -9.35 -10.14 19.57
CA PHE A 347 -9.43 -9.04 20.55
C PHE A 347 -10.71 -9.07 21.40
N ASP A 348 -11.58 -10.07 21.22
CA ASP A 348 -12.89 -10.17 21.88
C ASP A 348 -13.71 -8.88 21.77
N LEU A 349 -13.79 -8.32 20.55
CA LEU A 349 -14.37 -7.00 20.32
C LEU A 349 -15.89 -7.03 20.48
N GLY A 350 -16.58 -7.97 19.82
CA GLY A 350 -18.02 -8.20 19.96
C GLY A 350 -18.91 -7.00 19.67
N ASN A 351 -18.37 -5.92 19.09
CA ASN A 351 -19.03 -4.62 18.96
C ASN A 351 -20.04 -4.58 17.81
N ILE A 352 -19.85 -5.43 16.80
CA ILE A 352 -20.63 -5.43 15.56
C ILE A 352 -21.06 -6.87 15.25
N PRO A 353 -22.35 -7.13 14.96
CA PRO A 353 -22.80 -8.45 14.57
C PRO A 353 -22.05 -8.98 13.34
N SER A 354 -21.72 -10.27 13.32
CA SER A 354 -20.88 -10.91 12.29
C SER A 354 -21.34 -10.65 10.85
N TYR A 355 -22.64 -10.62 10.58
CA TYR A 355 -23.21 -10.36 9.25
C TYR A 355 -23.06 -8.90 8.77
N GLN A 356 -22.66 -7.98 9.65
CA GLN A 356 -22.36 -6.57 9.32
C GLN A 356 -20.88 -6.22 9.55
N LEU A 357 -20.08 -7.19 9.96
CA LEU A 357 -18.67 -7.01 10.28
C LEU A 357 -17.87 -6.95 8.97
N HIS A 358 -17.30 -5.78 8.72
CA HIS A 358 -16.45 -5.52 7.56
C HIS A 358 -15.09 -5.01 8.02
N PHE A 359 -14.10 -5.14 7.14
CA PHE A 359 -12.72 -4.76 7.43
C PHE A 359 -12.52 -3.30 7.82
N ASP A 360 -13.31 -2.37 7.28
CA ASP A 360 -13.25 -0.94 7.62
C ASP A 360 -13.97 -0.60 8.94
N LYS A 361 -14.72 -1.55 9.52
CA LYS A 361 -15.60 -1.33 10.69
C LYS A 361 -15.14 -2.02 11.95
N VAL A 362 -14.39 -3.13 11.84
CA VAL A 362 -13.92 -3.93 12.99
C VAL A 362 -13.17 -3.10 14.05
N TRP A 363 -12.55 -2.00 13.63
CA TRP A 363 -11.76 -1.12 14.50
C TRP A 363 -12.58 -0.26 15.46
N TYR A 364 -13.90 -0.22 15.31
CA TYR A 364 -14.78 0.75 15.95
C TYR A 364 -15.80 0.09 16.89
N LYS A 365 -16.27 0.84 17.89
CA LYS A 365 -17.31 0.41 18.85
C LYS A 365 -18.71 0.28 18.24
N SER A 366 -18.90 0.76 17.02
CA SER A 366 -20.18 0.73 16.32
C SER A 366 -19.99 0.87 14.83
N ARG A 367 -20.99 0.45 14.06
CA ARG A 367 -21.00 0.57 12.60
C ARG A 367 -20.85 2.00 12.08
N SER A 368 -21.31 3.00 12.82
CA SER A 368 -21.22 4.41 12.42
C SER A 368 -19.86 5.04 12.74
N LYS A 369 -18.86 4.25 13.14
CA LYS A 369 -17.48 4.67 13.41
C LYS A 369 -17.38 5.78 14.48
N ASN A 370 -18.33 5.79 15.41
CA ASN A 370 -18.43 6.84 16.43
C ASN A 370 -17.17 6.97 17.31
N ASN A 371 -16.46 5.86 17.55
CA ASN A 371 -15.23 5.81 18.35
C ASN A 371 -14.43 4.54 18.03
N LEU A 372 -13.11 4.68 17.94
CA LEU A 372 -12.18 3.54 17.93
C LEU A 372 -12.39 2.65 19.16
N ALA A 373 -12.30 1.34 18.96
CA ALA A 373 -12.36 0.36 20.04
C ALA A 373 -11.19 0.58 21.02
N SER A 374 -11.43 0.31 22.31
CA SER A 374 -10.47 0.59 23.40
C SER A 374 -9.14 -0.13 23.19
N GLU A 375 -9.22 -1.29 22.57
CA GLU A 375 -8.14 -2.24 22.30
C GLU A 375 -7.12 -1.66 21.33
N PHE A 376 -7.49 -0.66 20.52
CA PHE A 376 -6.61 -0.02 19.55
C PHE A 376 -6.13 1.37 19.98
N LYS A 377 -6.77 1.99 20.98
CA LYS A 377 -6.48 3.38 21.36
C LYS A 377 -5.06 3.53 21.90
N ASN A 378 -4.26 4.39 21.27
CA ASN A 378 -2.86 4.68 21.61
C ASN A 378 -1.94 3.45 21.64
N LYS A 379 -2.37 2.34 21.04
CA LYS A 379 -1.63 1.10 21.07
C LYS A 379 -0.38 1.20 20.19
N LYS A 380 0.78 0.84 20.75
CA LYS A 380 2.08 0.97 20.08
C LYS A 380 2.40 -0.21 19.14
N ASN A 381 1.40 -0.71 18.43
CA ASN A 381 1.54 -1.85 17.52
C ASN A 381 1.60 -1.36 16.07
N TRP A 382 2.82 -1.24 15.54
CA TRP A 382 3.09 -0.64 14.24
C TRP A 382 2.48 -1.43 13.07
N PRO A 383 2.66 -2.77 12.97
CA PRO A 383 2.03 -3.55 11.92
C PRO A 383 0.50 -3.48 11.97
N LEU A 384 -0.09 -3.55 13.18
CA LEU A 384 -1.54 -3.50 13.33
C LEU A 384 -2.11 -2.12 12.97
N ARG A 385 -1.36 -1.04 13.25
CA ARG A 385 -1.67 0.31 12.77
C ARG A 385 -1.59 0.38 11.24
N GLY A 386 -0.60 -0.27 10.63
CA GLY A 386 -0.53 -0.44 9.18
C GLY A 386 -1.77 -1.12 8.60
N LEU A 387 -2.24 -2.19 9.24
CA LEU A 387 -3.48 -2.90 8.87
C LEU A 387 -4.72 -2.01 9.00
N PHE A 388 -4.82 -1.24 10.08
CA PHE A 388 -5.88 -0.24 10.28
C PHE A 388 -5.90 0.78 9.14
N TRP A 389 -4.75 1.38 8.81
CA TRP A 389 -4.66 2.35 7.72
C TRP A 389 -4.89 1.74 6.34
N LEU A 390 -4.60 0.46 6.15
CA LEU A 390 -4.96 -0.27 4.93
C LEU A 390 -6.48 -0.39 4.81
N SER A 391 -7.19 -0.60 5.93
CA SER A 391 -8.66 -0.64 5.91
C SER A 391 -9.30 0.66 5.42
N LYS A 392 -8.67 1.81 5.68
CA LYS A 392 -9.12 3.13 5.18
C LYS A 392 -8.98 3.31 3.67
N ASP A 393 -8.11 2.53 3.01
CA ASP A 393 -8.08 2.47 1.53
C ASP A 393 -9.28 1.73 0.95
N LEU A 394 -9.94 0.90 1.76
CA LEU A 394 -11.09 0.07 1.38
C LEU A 394 -12.38 0.58 2.02
N GLU A 395 -12.32 1.74 2.69
CA GLU A 395 -13.47 2.38 3.30
C GLU A 395 -14.38 2.97 2.22
N PHE A 396 -15.69 2.83 2.45
CA PHE A 396 -16.73 3.39 1.61
C PHE A 396 -17.83 3.99 2.44
N GLU A 397 -18.24 5.17 2.05
CA GLU A 397 -19.27 5.92 2.72
C GLU A 397 -20.66 5.57 2.20
N SER A 398 -21.63 5.48 3.12
CA SER A 398 -23.05 5.49 2.81
C SER A 398 -23.63 6.83 3.24
N GLU A 399 -24.07 7.64 2.28
CA GLU A 399 -25.03 8.77 2.28
C GLU A 399 -25.10 9.80 3.44
N LEU A 400 -24.43 9.65 4.59
CA LEU A 400 -24.62 10.50 5.77
C LEU A 400 -23.39 11.34 6.17
N THR A 401 -22.19 11.05 5.65
CA THR A 401 -21.00 11.92 5.79
C THR A 401 -20.19 11.86 4.50
N VAL A 402 -19.67 13.00 4.04
CA VAL A 402 -18.86 13.11 2.80
C VAL A 402 -17.38 13.25 3.17
N THR A 403 -16.66 12.13 3.17
CA THR A 403 -15.22 11.94 3.19
C THR A 403 -14.79 10.86 2.17
N GLU A 404 -14.33 11.30 0.98
CA GLU A 404 -13.79 10.43 -0.08
C GLU A 404 -12.87 9.29 0.45
N SER A 405 -12.90 8.08 -0.11
CA SER A 405 -11.93 7.00 0.22
C SER A 405 -10.48 7.48 0.06
N LEU A 406 -9.53 6.97 0.86
CA LEU A 406 -8.12 7.42 0.76
C LEU A 406 -7.46 6.99 -0.56
N GLU A 407 -7.88 5.87 -1.14
CA GLU A 407 -7.30 5.28 -2.34
C GLU A 407 -8.15 5.64 -3.57
N PRO A 408 -7.61 6.36 -4.57
CA PRO A 408 -8.28 6.56 -5.84
C PRO A 408 -8.68 5.23 -6.50
N GLY A 409 -9.89 5.17 -7.05
CA GLY A 409 -10.41 3.98 -7.71
C GLY A 409 -11.00 2.92 -6.75
N ALA A 410 -11.05 3.18 -5.43
CA ALA A 410 -11.59 2.21 -4.49
C ALA A 410 -13.08 1.93 -4.76
N GLU A 411 -13.88 2.95 -5.10
CA GLU A 411 -15.32 2.80 -5.27
C GLU A 411 -15.64 1.93 -6.48
N GLU A 412 -14.95 2.19 -7.59
CA GLU A 412 -14.97 1.43 -8.83
C GLU A 412 -14.57 -0.02 -8.55
N LEU A 413 -13.54 -0.24 -7.74
CA LEU A 413 -13.07 -1.58 -7.38
C LEU A 413 -14.10 -2.37 -6.56
N ARG A 414 -14.80 -1.73 -5.63
CA ARG A 414 -15.91 -2.36 -4.90
C ARG A 414 -17.10 -2.63 -5.82
N LYS A 415 -17.48 -1.67 -6.66
CA LYS A 415 -18.56 -1.85 -7.65
C LYS A 415 -18.25 -3.03 -8.56
N LEU A 416 -17.01 -3.12 -9.06
CA LEU A 416 -16.53 -4.25 -9.85
C LEU A 416 -16.64 -5.56 -9.07
N ARG A 417 -16.14 -5.62 -7.83
CA ARG A 417 -16.23 -6.82 -6.97
C ARG A 417 -17.68 -7.26 -6.76
N ASN A 418 -18.57 -6.33 -6.39
CA ASN A 418 -19.98 -6.62 -6.14
C ASN A 418 -20.68 -7.15 -7.41
N ASN A 419 -20.41 -6.54 -8.57
CA ASN A 419 -20.96 -7.01 -9.83
C ASN A 419 -20.38 -8.36 -10.28
N ILE A 420 -19.10 -8.66 -9.96
CA ILE A 420 -18.52 -9.99 -10.18
C ILE A 420 -19.23 -11.06 -9.34
N GLU A 421 -19.64 -10.73 -8.11
CA GLU A 421 -20.28 -11.69 -7.19
C GLU A 421 -21.78 -11.85 -7.39
N HIS A 422 -22.49 -10.76 -7.68
CA HIS A 422 -23.95 -10.70 -7.62
C HIS A 422 -24.61 -10.09 -8.85
N GLY A 423 -23.83 -9.49 -9.76
CA GLY A 423 -24.34 -8.76 -10.91
C GLY A 423 -23.85 -9.35 -12.23
N HIS A 424 -23.74 -8.48 -13.23
CA HIS A 424 -23.29 -8.83 -14.57
C HIS A 424 -22.11 -7.95 -14.96
N VAL A 425 -20.95 -8.57 -15.22
CA VAL A 425 -19.73 -7.88 -15.64
C VAL A 425 -19.33 -8.31 -17.04
N ARG A 426 -19.38 -7.35 -17.97
CA ARG A 426 -18.85 -7.52 -19.33
C ARG A 426 -17.39 -7.10 -19.35
N VAL A 427 -16.55 -8.04 -19.78
CA VAL A 427 -15.11 -7.78 -19.91
C VAL A 427 -14.83 -7.53 -21.38
N LEU A 428 -14.46 -6.31 -21.72
CA LEU A 428 -14.22 -5.89 -23.09
C LEU A 428 -12.75 -6.04 -23.47
N SER A 429 -12.49 -6.33 -24.74
CA SER A 429 -11.13 -6.29 -25.30
C SER A 429 -10.58 -4.87 -25.25
N ASN A 430 -9.29 -4.71 -25.00
CA ASN A 430 -8.66 -3.39 -25.02
C ASN A 430 -8.72 -2.75 -26.43
N PHE A 431 -8.77 -3.55 -27.49
CA PHE A 431 -8.99 -3.05 -28.86
C PHE A 431 -10.34 -2.32 -29.01
N SER A 432 -11.35 -2.69 -28.23
CA SER A 432 -12.65 -2.01 -28.24
C SER A 432 -12.58 -0.60 -27.64
N LYS A 433 -11.54 -0.28 -26.85
CA LYS A 433 -11.29 1.06 -26.30
C LYS A 433 -10.88 2.05 -27.39
N GLU A 434 -10.14 1.57 -28.39
CA GLU A 434 -9.61 2.38 -29.50
C GLU A 434 -10.65 2.59 -30.61
N ALA A 435 -11.64 1.70 -30.72
CA ALA A 435 -12.63 1.70 -31.79
C ALA A 435 -13.99 2.30 -31.37
N GLU A 436 -14.07 3.00 -30.24
CA GLU A 436 -15.30 3.65 -29.70
C GLU A 436 -16.51 2.72 -29.55
N TYR A 437 -16.32 1.39 -29.51
CA TYR A 437 -17.38 0.41 -29.23
C TYR A 437 -17.85 0.43 -27.76
N SER A 438 -17.40 1.40 -26.97
CA SER A 438 -17.61 1.47 -25.52
C SER A 438 -19.00 1.97 -25.10
N ASN A 439 -19.89 2.31 -26.04
CA ASN A 439 -21.21 2.85 -25.72
C ASN A 439 -22.34 1.88 -26.08
N SER A 440 -22.39 0.73 -25.39
CA SER A 440 -23.72 0.22 -25.06
C SER A 440 -24.06 0.75 -23.68
N ASP A 441 -24.96 1.73 -23.58
CA ASP A 441 -25.65 2.12 -22.33
C ASP A 441 -26.52 0.95 -21.85
N CYS A 442 -25.89 -0.18 -21.52
CA CYS A 442 -26.57 -1.35 -21.00
C CYS A 442 -26.72 -1.15 -19.50
N GLU A 443 -27.90 -0.69 -19.07
CA GLU A 443 -28.23 -0.52 -17.65
C GLU A 443 -28.05 -1.81 -16.81
N LEU A 444 -27.98 -2.97 -17.47
CA LEU A 444 -27.85 -4.27 -16.84
C LEU A 444 -26.38 -4.70 -16.59
N SER A 445 -25.38 -4.08 -17.22
CA SER A 445 -23.98 -4.51 -17.12
C SER A 445 -23.07 -3.46 -16.50
N HIS A 446 -22.08 -3.95 -15.75
CA HIS A 446 -20.89 -3.19 -15.41
C HIS A 446 -19.78 -3.56 -16.38
N ASP A 447 -19.42 -2.62 -17.25
CA ASP A 447 -18.41 -2.82 -18.28
C ASP A 447 -17.02 -2.47 -17.76
N VAL A 448 -16.04 -3.32 -18.08
CA VAL A 448 -14.64 -3.13 -17.70
C VAL A 448 -13.73 -3.63 -18.81
N PHE A 449 -12.65 -2.92 -19.11
CA PHE A 449 -11.65 -3.42 -20.05
C PHE A 449 -10.81 -4.53 -19.42
N CYS A 450 -10.31 -5.45 -20.24
CA CYS A 450 -9.48 -6.56 -19.77
C CYS A 450 -8.24 -6.07 -19.00
N SER A 451 -7.57 -5.00 -19.45
CA SER A 451 -6.47 -4.38 -18.69
C SER A 451 -6.91 -3.88 -17.33
N GLU A 452 -8.05 -3.19 -17.25
CA GLU A 452 -8.57 -2.62 -15.99
C GLU A 452 -8.95 -3.71 -14.99
N LEU A 453 -9.50 -4.84 -15.47
CA LEU A 453 -9.75 -6.01 -14.64
C LEU A 453 -8.43 -6.63 -14.12
N VAL A 454 -7.41 -6.73 -14.98
CA VAL A 454 -6.08 -7.24 -14.60
C VAL A 454 -5.44 -6.34 -13.54
N ASP A 455 -5.44 -5.03 -13.76
CA ASP A 455 -4.86 -4.03 -12.84
C ASP A 455 -5.61 -4.03 -11.50
N SER A 456 -6.94 -4.08 -11.53
CA SER A 456 -7.78 -4.19 -10.35
C SER A 456 -7.50 -5.47 -9.55
N THR A 457 -7.32 -6.59 -10.25
CA THR A 457 -7.00 -7.88 -9.63
C THR A 457 -5.61 -7.87 -9.01
N ALA A 458 -4.62 -7.33 -9.72
CA ALA A 458 -3.27 -7.15 -9.20
C ALA A 458 -3.28 -6.26 -7.95
N LYS A 459 -3.95 -5.11 -8.00
CA LYS A 459 -4.06 -4.17 -6.86
C LYS A 459 -4.63 -4.85 -5.61
N ILE A 460 -5.72 -5.61 -5.75
CA ILE A 460 -6.34 -6.31 -4.61
C ILE A 460 -5.46 -7.45 -4.09
N ILE A 461 -4.79 -8.20 -4.96
CA ILE A 461 -3.85 -9.26 -4.53
C ILE A 461 -2.70 -8.66 -3.70
N HIS A 462 -2.12 -7.53 -4.12
CA HIS A 462 -1.05 -6.88 -3.35
C HIS A 462 -1.55 -6.36 -2.01
N LYS A 463 -2.73 -5.71 -1.97
CA LYS A 463 -3.35 -5.26 -0.70
C LYS A 463 -3.68 -6.43 0.23
N ALA A 464 -4.18 -7.55 -0.29
CA ALA A 464 -4.46 -8.75 0.51
C ALA A 464 -3.18 -9.36 1.08
N ARG A 465 -2.09 -9.39 0.29
CA ARG A 465 -0.75 -9.81 0.76
C ARG A 465 -0.29 -8.95 1.92
N ALA A 466 -0.30 -7.63 1.73
CA ALA A 466 0.13 -6.67 2.74
C ALA A 466 -0.70 -6.81 4.03
N ALA A 467 -2.03 -6.93 3.90
CA ALA A 467 -2.94 -7.12 5.03
C ALA A 467 -2.63 -8.41 5.83
N LEU A 468 -2.37 -9.54 5.16
CA LEU A 468 -1.99 -10.77 5.84
C LEU A 468 -0.66 -10.65 6.59
N ILE A 469 0.34 -9.99 5.99
CA ILE A 469 1.64 -9.72 6.62
C ILE A 469 1.43 -8.83 7.85
N TYR A 470 0.73 -7.70 7.71
CA TYR A 470 0.46 -6.80 8.84
C TYR A 470 -0.31 -7.48 9.97
N LEU A 471 -1.30 -8.34 9.65
CA LEU A 471 -2.04 -9.11 10.63
C LEU A 471 -1.13 -10.05 11.42
N SER A 472 -0.32 -10.85 10.73
CA SER A 472 0.59 -11.80 11.35
C SER A 472 1.60 -11.10 12.26
N LEU A 473 2.27 -10.05 11.77
CA LEU A 473 3.27 -9.31 12.54
C LEU A 473 2.64 -8.52 13.68
N GLY A 474 1.40 -8.03 13.49
CA GLY A 474 0.65 -7.35 14.53
C GLY A 474 0.33 -8.29 15.70
N ILE A 475 -0.10 -9.51 15.41
CA ILE A 475 -0.35 -10.54 16.45
C ILE A 475 0.97 -11.00 17.09
N TYR A 476 2.08 -11.12 16.34
CA TYR A 476 3.40 -11.38 16.94
C TYR A 476 3.80 -10.35 17.98
N GLN A 477 3.64 -9.07 17.65
CA GLN A 477 3.97 -8.00 18.59
C GLN A 477 3.05 -8.06 19.82
N GLU A 478 1.76 -8.34 19.62
CA GLU A 478 0.78 -8.45 20.71
C GLU A 478 1.12 -9.58 21.69
N GLU A 479 1.42 -10.76 21.17
CA GLU A 479 1.78 -11.91 22.00
C GLU A 479 3.14 -11.72 22.70
N GLY A 480 4.09 -11.03 22.04
CA GLY A 480 5.38 -10.69 22.64
C GLY A 480 5.27 -9.75 23.84
N GLU A 481 4.44 -8.70 23.75
CA GLU A 481 4.19 -7.76 24.86
C GLU A 481 3.54 -8.47 26.06
N ASN A 482 2.59 -9.38 25.81
CA ASN A 482 1.88 -10.13 26.85
C ASN A 482 2.80 -11.08 27.64
N VAL A 483 3.77 -11.71 26.99
CA VAL A 483 4.77 -12.55 27.68
C VAL A 483 5.70 -11.71 28.54
N GLY A 484 6.09 -10.52 28.07
CA GLY A 484 6.91 -9.58 28.84
C GLY A 484 6.23 -9.13 30.13
N MET A 485 4.93 -8.80 30.10
CA MET A 485 4.18 -8.40 31.29
C MET A 485 3.97 -9.55 32.28
N ALA A 486 3.67 -10.77 31.80
CA ALA A 486 3.50 -11.95 32.65
C ALA A 486 4.80 -12.43 33.33
N SER A 487 5.97 -12.09 32.77
CA SER A 487 7.28 -12.38 33.38
C SER A 487 7.70 -11.37 34.44
N GLN A 488 6.98 -10.26 34.59
CA GLN A 488 7.24 -9.19 35.57
C GLN A 488 6.22 -9.16 36.72
N SER A 489 5.16 -9.98 36.65
CA SER A 489 4.17 -10.25 37.71
C SER A 489 4.47 -11.56 38.42
#